data_AF-A0A8T7HBZ3-F1
#
_entry.id   AF-A0A8T7HBZ3-F1
#
_cell.length_a   1.000
_cell.length_b   1.000
_cell.length_c   1.000
_cell.angle_alpha   90.00
_cell.angle_beta   90.00
_cell.angle_gamma   90.00
#
_symmetry.space_group_name_H-M   'P 1'
#
loop_
_entity.id
_entity.type
_entity.pdbx_description
1 polymer ?
#
loop_
_entity_poly.entity_id
_entity_poly.type
_entity_poly.pdbx_seq_one_letter_code
_entity_poly.pdbx_strand_id
1 'polypeptide(L)'
;MENKDYFEGILQLRNPNDEVVEHIRDSVEKKKNCFISKEEKVRGGIDFYFSSQRFLQSFGRKLHNSFGGNIKTSAKIHTRDKQKSKDVYRVNVLIYLPDFKRRDIIFIDNRIIKVLKIGKSLTGFDIMKNKATTINYQNKKTTLIDVYETEVTKVFPALEVLHPETFQSVVV
;
A
#
# COMPACT_ATOMS: atom_id res chain seq x y z
N MET A 1 14.06 -32.77 2.11
CA MET A 1 12.75 -32.48 1.52
C MET A 1 12.19 -31.27 2.23
N GLU A 2 12.15 -30.11 1.57
CA GLU A 2 11.45 -28.93 2.09
C GLU A 2 9.98 -29.30 2.30
N ASN A 3 9.53 -29.21 3.55
CA ASN A 3 8.12 -29.38 3.85
C ASN A 3 7.39 -28.17 3.28
N LYS A 4 6.71 -28.37 2.14
CA LYS A 4 6.03 -27.29 1.39
C LYS A 4 4.94 -26.59 2.23
N ASP A 5 4.53 -27.18 3.34
CA ASP A 5 3.53 -26.61 4.27
C ASP A 5 4.15 -25.86 5.47
N TYR A 6 5.49 -25.83 5.59
CA TYR A 6 6.14 -25.14 6.71
C TYR A 6 6.06 -23.62 6.57
N PHE A 7 5.64 -22.94 7.64
CA PHE A 7 5.70 -21.49 7.76
C PHE A 7 5.92 -21.04 9.20
N GLU A 8 6.61 -19.91 9.32
CA GLU A 8 6.92 -19.23 10.58
C GLU A 8 6.13 -17.94 10.74
N GLY A 9 5.55 -17.40 9.66
CA GLY A 9 4.71 -16.23 9.78
C GLY A 9 3.81 -15.99 8.58
N ILE A 10 2.88 -15.05 8.76
CA ILE A 10 1.86 -14.70 7.77
C ILE A 10 1.93 -13.19 7.53
N LEU A 11 2.09 -12.79 6.27
CA LEU A 11 1.83 -11.43 5.81
C LEU A 11 0.39 -11.35 5.34
N GLN A 12 -0.43 -10.60 6.07
CA GLN A 12 -1.82 -10.34 5.72
C GLN A 12 -1.90 -8.99 5.03
N LEU A 13 -2.05 -8.99 3.71
CA LEU A 13 -2.17 -7.77 2.92
C LEU A 13 -3.64 -7.49 2.66
N ARG A 14 -4.09 -6.28 2.98
CA ARG A 14 -5.48 -5.82 2.77
C ARG A 14 -5.47 -4.62 1.84
N ASN A 15 -6.46 -4.60 0.94
CA ASN A 15 -6.54 -3.67 -0.18
C ASN A 15 -5.29 -3.67 -1.10
N PRO A 16 -4.79 -4.85 -1.52
CA PRO A 16 -3.63 -4.93 -2.41
C PRO A 16 -3.90 -4.31 -3.77
N ASN A 17 -2.88 -3.64 -4.32
CA ASN A 17 -2.77 -3.39 -5.75
C ASN A 17 -1.74 -4.37 -6.36
N ASP A 18 -1.79 -4.53 -7.68
CA ASP A 18 -0.92 -5.48 -8.38
C ASP A 18 0.57 -5.17 -8.21
N GLU A 19 0.93 -3.88 -8.19
CA GLU A 19 2.31 -3.41 -7.96
C GLU A 19 2.91 -3.93 -6.64
N VAL A 20 2.15 -3.84 -5.54
CA VAL A 20 2.61 -4.34 -4.23
C VAL A 20 2.73 -5.85 -4.24
N VAL A 21 1.77 -6.55 -4.84
CA VAL A 21 1.74 -8.01 -4.89
C VAL A 21 2.92 -8.56 -5.69
N GLU A 22 3.19 -7.99 -6.86
CA GLU A 22 4.37 -8.32 -7.67
C GLU A 22 5.67 -8.01 -6.93
N HIS A 23 5.76 -6.83 -6.30
CA HIS A 23 6.92 -6.46 -5.50
C HIS A 23 7.21 -7.46 -4.37
N ILE A 24 6.18 -8.02 -3.75
CA ILE A 24 6.31 -9.06 -2.72
C ILE A 24 6.92 -10.32 -3.29
N ARG A 25 6.37 -10.85 -4.39
CA ARG A 25 6.85 -12.08 -5.03
C ARG A 25 8.30 -11.93 -5.49
N ASP A 26 8.61 -10.87 -6.22
CA ASP A 26 9.97 -10.55 -6.69
C ASP A 26 10.97 -10.43 -5.55
N SER A 27 10.57 -9.79 -4.45
CA SER A 27 11.45 -9.58 -3.30
C SER A 27 11.78 -10.87 -2.57
N VAL A 28 10.85 -11.84 -2.56
CA VAL A 28 11.05 -13.14 -1.93
C VAL A 28 11.86 -14.05 -2.83
N GLU A 29 11.59 -14.12 -4.13
CA GLU A 29 12.34 -14.95 -5.08
C GLU A 29 13.85 -14.62 -5.07
N LYS A 30 14.20 -13.35 -4.83
CA LYS A 30 15.60 -12.90 -4.71
C LYS A 30 16.28 -13.32 -3.40
N LYS A 31 15.61 -14.03 -2.48
CA LYS A 31 16.14 -14.42 -1.16
C LYS A 31 16.36 -15.92 -1.07
N LYS A 32 17.62 -16.31 -0.79
CA LYS A 32 18.00 -17.73 -0.60
C LYS A 32 17.44 -18.37 0.67
N ASN A 33 17.14 -17.58 1.70
CA ASN A 33 16.79 -18.10 3.03
C ASN A 33 15.32 -17.85 3.41
N CYS A 34 14.47 -17.54 2.44
CA CYS A 34 13.05 -17.31 2.68
C CYS A 34 12.26 -17.60 1.41
N PHE A 35 11.12 -18.28 1.56
CA PHE A 35 10.18 -18.57 0.48
C PHE A 35 8.75 -18.38 0.98
N ILE A 36 7.83 -18.21 0.04
CA ILE A 36 6.39 -18.23 0.31
C ILE A 36 5.92 -19.68 0.14
N SER A 37 5.41 -20.29 1.20
CA SER A 37 4.90 -21.68 1.16
C SER A 37 3.48 -21.76 0.61
N LYS A 38 2.67 -20.73 0.87
CA LYS A 38 1.27 -20.65 0.44
C LYS A 38 0.86 -19.20 0.19
N GLU A 39 0.05 -19.00 -0.84
CA GLU A 39 -0.73 -17.77 -1.03
C GLU A 39 -2.21 -18.11 -0.90
N GLU A 40 -2.94 -17.32 -0.13
CA GLU A 40 -4.38 -17.52 0.10
C GLU A 40 -5.13 -16.21 -0.14
N LYS A 41 -5.99 -16.19 -1.16
CA LYS A 41 -6.88 -15.04 -1.41
C LYS A 41 -7.98 -15.04 -0.36
N VAL A 42 -8.18 -13.86 0.25
CA VAL A 42 -9.22 -13.64 1.27
C VAL A 42 -10.09 -12.45 0.84
N ARG A 43 -11.22 -12.25 1.52
CA ARG A 43 -12.08 -11.10 1.24
C ARG A 43 -11.30 -9.80 1.47
N GLY A 44 -11.14 -9.00 0.42
CA GLY A 44 -10.45 -7.71 0.47
C GLY A 44 -8.94 -7.80 0.62
N GLY A 45 -8.32 -8.94 0.30
CA GLY A 45 -6.87 -9.07 0.46
C GLY A 45 -6.29 -10.42 0.06
N ILE A 46 -5.03 -10.62 0.44
CA ILE A 46 -4.28 -11.85 0.23
C ILE A 46 -3.38 -12.11 1.44
N ASP A 47 -3.28 -13.37 1.86
CA ASP A 47 -2.41 -13.82 2.93
C ASP A 47 -1.25 -14.62 2.32
N PHE A 48 -0.02 -14.22 2.64
CA PHE A 48 1.20 -14.91 2.21
C PHE A 48 1.85 -15.59 3.41
N TYR A 49 2.15 -16.87 3.27
CA TYR A 49 2.76 -17.68 4.32
C TYR A 49 4.27 -17.76 4.09
N PHE A 50 5.05 -17.24 5.04
CA PHE A 50 6.50 -17.10 4.95
C PHE A 50 7.21 -18.17 5.77
N SER A 51 8.27 -18.75 5.19
CA SER A 51 9.13 -19.71 5.89
C SER A 51 10.09 -19.09 6.92
N SER A 52 10.26 -17.75 6.92
CA SER A 52 11.12 -17.05 7.86
C SER A 52 10.43 -15.86 8.53
N GLN A 53 10.21 -15.94 9.85
CA GLN A 53 9.61 -14.83 10.61
C GLN A 53 10.52 -13.61 10.70
N ARG A 54 11.85 -13.81 10.69
CA ARG A 54 12.83 -12.72 10.74
C ARG A 54 12.78 -11.88 9.47
N PHE A 55 12.74 -12.54 8.32
CA PHE A 55 12.58 -11.85 7.04
C PHE A 55 11.26 -11.10 7.01
N LEU A 56 10.15 -11.78 7.30
CA LEU A 56 8.80 -11.22 7.29
C LEU A 56 8.68 -9.92 8.10
N GLN A 57 9.20 -9.88 9.34
CA GLN A 57 9.13 -8.68 10.18
C GLN A 57 9.88 -7.49 9.57
N SER A 58 11.08 -7.73 9.06
CA SER A 58 11.87 -6.68 8.41
C SER A 58 11.24 -6.23 7.09
N PHE A 59 10.69 -7.18 6.34
CA PHE A 59 10.09 -6.95 5.03
C PHE A 59 8.76 -6.21 5.15
N GLY A 60 7.90 -6.58 6.09
CA GLY A 60 6.66 -5.87 6.37
C GLY A 60 6.87 -4.39 6.71
N ARG A 61 7.90 -4.06 7.50
CA ARG A 61 8.28 -2.66 7.77
C ARG A 61 8.71 -1.92 6.51
N LYS A 62 9.47 -2.58 5.62
CA LYS A 62 9.88 -2.00 4.34
C LYS A 62 8.67 -1.76 3.43
N LEU A 63 7.75 -2.72 3.33
CA LEU A 63 6.52 -2.57 2.57
C LEU A 63 5.70 -1.38 3.06
N HIS A 64 5.48 -1.28 4.38
CA HIS A 64 4.79 -0.13 4.97
C HIS A 64 5.50 1.20 4.69
N ASN A 65 6.84 1.24 4.68
CA ASN A 65 7.57 2.47 4.39
C ASN A 65 7.49 2.89 2.92
N SER A 66 7.41 1.92 1.99
CA SER A 66 7.37 2.17 0.54
C SER A 66 5.96 2.43 0.02
N PHE A 67 4.98 1.66 0.50
CA PHE A 67 3.59 1.69 0.02
C PHE A 67 2.62 2.33 1.00
N GLY A 68 3.09 2.66 2.21
CA GLY A 68 2.28 3.31 3.22
C GLY A 68 1.30 2.37 3.91
N GLY A 69 0.16 2.94 4.31
CA GLY A 69 -0.91 2.25 4.99
C GLY A 69 -0.71 2.15 6.51
N ASN A 70 -1.43 1.22 7.11
CA ASN A 70 -1.36 0.87 8.52
C ASN A 70 -0.73 -0.51 8.68
N ILE A 71 0.22 -0.64 9.61
CA ILE A 71 0.87 -1.92 9.93
C ILE A 71 0.57 -2.35 11.37
N LYS A 72 0.27 -3.63 11.56
CA LYS A 72 0.14 -4.27 12.88
C LYS A 72 0.92 -5.58 12.89
N THR A 73 1.81 -5.75 13.87
CA THR A 73 2.55 -7.00 14.06
C THR A 73 2.10 -7.66 15.37
N SER A 74 1.95 -8.98 15.35
CA SER A 74 1.69 -9.79 16.54
C SER A 74 2.46 -11.10 16.47
N ALA A 75 2.78 -11.68 17.62
CA ALA A 75 3.45 -12.98 17.72
C ALA A 75 2.68 -13.88 18.68
N LYS A 76 2.56 -15.16 18.35
CA LYS A 76 1.97 -16.18 19.21
C LYS A 76 2.91 -17.37 19.36
N ILE A 77 2.95 -17.97 20.54
CA ILE A 77 3.67 -19.23 20.73
C ILE A 77 2.96 -20.29 19.90
N HIS A 78 3.73 -20.99 19.07
CA HIS A 78 3.24 -22.08 18.25
C HIS A 78 3.54 -23.44 18.88
N THR A 79 4.77 -23.62 19.35
CA THR A 79 5.23 -24.84 20.02
C THR A 79 6.38 -24.51 20.96
N ARG A 80 6.83 -25.49 21.75
CA ARG A 80 8.03 -25.40 22.57
C ARG A 80 9.03 -26.44 22.10
N ASP A 81 10.21 -25.98 21.73
CA ASP A 81 11.35 -26.85 21.48
C ASP A 81 11.77 -27.48 22.80
N LYS A 82 11.41 -28.76 22.98
CA LYS A 82 11.70 -29.53 24.20
C LYS A 82 13.19 -29.80 24.39
N GLN A 83 13.99 -29.81 23.31
CA GLN A 83 15.43 -30.06 23.40
C GLN A 83 16.17 -28.80 23.85
N LYS A 84 15.77 -27.63 23.33
CA LYS A 84 16.40 -26.34 23.67
C LYS A 84 15.67 -25.60 24.80
N SER A 85 14.56 -26.13 25.29
CA SER A 85 13.65 -25.49 26.25
C SER A 85 13.20 -24.07 25.84
N LYS A 86 13.08 -23.82 24.52
CA LYS A 86 12.75 -22.50 23.94
C LYS A 86 11.38 -22.51 23.29
N ASP A 87 10.65 -21.42 23.42
CA ASP A 87 9.38 -21.23 22.72
C ASP A 87 9.63 -20.87 21.25
N VAL A 88 8.88 -21.53 20.37
CA VAL A 88 8.87 -21.28 18.92
C VAL A 88 7.63 -20.47 18.61
N TYR A 89 7.83 -19.26 18.10
CA TYR A 89 6.77 -18.31 17.79
C TYR A 89 6.38 -18.37 16.32
N ARG A 90 5.11 -18.05 16.05
CA ARG A 90 4.61 -17.65 14.73
C ARG A 90 4.23 -16.18 14.73
N VAL A 91 4.63 -15.46 13.69
CA VAL A 91 4.43 -14.01 13.57
C VAL A 91 3.39 -13.68 12.51
N ASN A 92 2.45 -12.80 12.86
CA ASN A 92 1.51 -12.22 11.91
C ASN A 92 1.87 -10.75 11.69
N VAL A 93 2.01 -10.35 10.42
CA VAL A 93 2.16 -8.96 10.00
C VAL A 93 0.97 -8.59 9.13
N LEU A 94 0.13 -7.68 9.61
CA LEU A 94 -1.04 -7.18 8.90
C LEU A 94 -0.76 -5.79 8.35
N ILE A 95 -0.99 -5.59 7.05
CA ILE A 95 -0.84 -4.31 6.36
C ILE A 95 -2.15 -3.97 5.65
N TYR A 96 -2.74 -2.83 6.01
CA TYR A 96 -3.85 -2.21 5.27
C TYR A 96 -3.30 -1.11 4.38
N LEU A 97 -3.33 -1.31 3.07
CA LEU A 97 -2.89 -0.33 2.09
C LEU A 97 -3.94 0.76 1.88
N PRO A 98 -3.52 2.00 1.55
CA PRO A 98 -4.44 3.07 1.22
C PRO A 98 -5.20 2.78 -0.08
N ASP A 99 -6.41 3.34 -0.20
CA ASP A 99 -7.26 3.21 -1.39
C ASP A 99 -6.76 4.02 -2.60
N PHE A 100 -5.68 4.78 -2.43
CA PHE A 100 -5.10 5.66 -3.45
C PHE A 100 -3.64 5.30 -3.73
N LYS A 101 -3.19 5.58 -4.94
CA LYS A 101 -1.82 5.37 -5.42
C LYS A 101 -1.15 6.69 -5.80
N ARG A 102 0.12 6.59 -6.17
CA ARG A 102 0.89 7.73 -6.68
C ARG A 102 0.20 8.31 -7.91
N ARG A 103 0.14 9.65 -7.99
CA ARG A 103 -0.51 10.47 -9.04
C ARG A 103 -2.02 10.64 -8.92
N ASP A 104 -2.69 9.90 -8.03
CA ASP A 104 -4.11 10.13 -7.79
C ASP A 104 -4.35 11.53 -7.18
N ILE A 105 -5.56 12.04 -7.37
CA ILE A 105 -6.04 13.24 -6.69
C ILE A 105 -7.00 12.78 -5.60
N ILE A 106 -6.74 13.21 -4.36
CA ILE A 106 -7.57 12.84 -3.21
C ILE A 106 -8.10 14.05 -2.48
N PHE A 107 -9.29 13.92 -1.93
CA PHE A 107 -9.85 14.83 -0.95
C PHE A 107 -9.57 14.33 0.46
N ILE A 108 -8.84 15.12 1.26
CA ILE A 108 -8.48 14.80 2.64
C ILE A 108 -8.40 16.08 3.48
N ASP A 109 -8.96 16.07 4.69
CA ASP A 109 -8.95 17.22 5.62
C ASP A 109 -9.40 18.54 4.98
N ASN A 110 -10.44 18.50 4.14
CA ASN A 110 -10.94 19.65 3.40
C ASN A 110 -9.93 20.27 2.41
N ARG A 111 -9.02 19.45 1.88
CA ARG A 111 -8.00 19.84 0.88
C ARG A 111 -7.99 18.85 -0.27
N ILE A 112 -7.75 19.38 -1.47
CA ILE A 112 -7.55 18.59 -2.69
C ILE A 112 -6.05 18.44 -2.91
N ILE A 113 -5.57 17.20 -2.82
CA ILE A 113 -4.15 16.88 -2.83
C ILE A 113 -3.84 15.92 -3.97
N LYS A 114 -2.92 16.31 -4.85
CA LYS A 114 -2.31 15.40 -5.82
C LYS A 114 -1.21 14.59 -5.13
N VAL A 115 -1.35 13.27 -5.11
CA VAL A 115 -0.43 12.34 -4.44
C VAL A 115 0.90 12.27 -5.19
N LEU A 116 1.99 12.67 -4.55
CA LEU A 116 3.34 12.58 -5.13
C LEU A 116 4.12 11.38 -4.58
N LYS A 117 4.02 11.13 -3.27
CA LYS A 117 4.70 10.04 -2.60
C LYS A 117 3.85 9.54 -1.43
N ILE A 118 3.78 8.21 -1.32
CA ILE A 118 3.12 7.52 -0.24
C ILE A 118 4.20 6.85 0.63
N GLY A 119 4.00 6.89 1.94
CA GLY A 119 4.85 6.23 2.94
C GLY A 119 4.12 6.32 4.28
N LYS A 120 4.84 6.51 5.39
CA LYS A 120 4.20 6.76 6.70
C LYS A 120 3.29 8.01 6.67
N SER A 121 3.69 9.01 5.90
CA SER A 121 2.91 10.22 5.62
C SER A 121 2.74 10.36 4.11
N LEU A 122 1.69 11.06 3.71
CA LEU A 122 1.41 11.41 2.33
C LEU A 122 2.14 12.72 2.04
N THR A 123 2.99 12.73 1.02
CA THR A 123 3.50 13.98 0.44
C THR A 123 2.77 14.22 -0.88
N GLY A 124 2.21 15.40 -1.03
CA GLY A 124 1.43 15.76 -2.20
C GLY A 124 1.47 17.25 -2.48
N PHE A 125 0.79 17.63 -3.56
CA PHE A 125 0.63 19.01 -3.97
C PHE A 125 -0.79 19.47 -3.66
N ASP A 126 -0.94 20.49 -2.83
CA ASP A 126 -2.23 21.12 -2.57
C ASP A 126 -2.60 21.98 -3.78
N ILE A 127 -3.65 21.57 -4.49
CA ILE A 127 -4.08 22.20 -5.74
C ILE A 127 -4.62 23.61 -5.46
N MET A 128 -5.31 23.81 -4.34
CA MET A 128 -5.91 25.10 -3.99
C MET A 128 -4.87 26.11 -3.52
N LYS A 129 -3.83 25.64 -2.83
CA LYS A 129 -2.76 26.52 -2.29
C LYS A 129 -1.53 26.62 -3.19
N ASN A 130 -1.51 25.87 -4.29
CA ASN A 130 -0.38 25.78 -5.21
C ASN A 130 0.96 25.49 -4.50
N LYS A 131 0.94 24.58 -3.50
CA LYS A 131 2.11 24.32 -2.63
C LYS A 131 2.25 22.83 -2.29
N ALA A 132 3.50 22.37 -2.21
CA ALA A 132 3.81 21.05 -1.67
C ALA A 132 3.47 20.96 -0.16
N THR A 133 2.81 19.88 0.24
CA THR A 133 2.40 19.64 1.62
C THR A 133 2.61 18.19 2.01
N THR A 134 2.84 17.96 3.30
CA THR A 134 2.91 16.62 3.88
C THR A 134 1.80 16.48 4.88
N ILE A 135 0.98 15.45 4.72
CA ILE A 135 -0.22 15.20 5.51
C ILE A 135 -0.11 13.80 6.11
N ASN A 136 -0.42 13.67 7.40
CA ASN A 136 -0.68 12.37 7.97
C ASN A 136 -2.09 11.94 7.55
N TYR A 137 -2.18 10.87 6.76
CA TYR A 137 -3.42 10.32 6.23
C TYR A 137 -3.87 9.05 6.98
N GLN A 138 -3.06 8.53 7.90
CA GLN A 138 -3.38 7.31 8.63
C GLN A 138 -4.65 7.53 9.44
N ASN A 139 -5.61 6.60 9.31
CA ASN A 139 -6.92 6.64 9.97
C ASN A 139 -7.82 7.84 9.60
N LYS A 140 -7.53 8.53 8.50
CA LYS A 140 -8.39 9.60 7.98
C LYS A 140 -9.21 9.11 6.80
N LYS A 141 -10.41 9.67 6.64
CA LYS A 141 -11.25 9.39 5.48
C LYS A 141 -10.65 10.11 4.26
N THR A 142 -10.30 9.35 3.24
CA THR A 142 -9.84 9.85 1.95
C THR A 142 -10.87 9.50 0.89
N THR A 143 -11.14 10.43 -0.03
CA THR A 143 -12.00 10.19 -1.19
C THR A 143 -11.17 10.39 -2.45
N LEU A 144 -11.17 9.42 -3.37
CA LEU A 144 -10.55 9.61 -4.67
C LEU A 144 -11.41 10.56 -5.50
N ILE A 145 -10.75 11.47 -6.21
CA ILE A 145 -11.37 12.37 -7.17
C ILE A 145 -11.02 11.82 -8.55
N ASP A 146 -12.06 11.57 -9.35
CA ASP A 146 -11.88 11.12 -10.72
C ASP A 146 -11.19 12.22 -11.55
N VAL A 147 -10.20 11.79 -12.34
CA VAL A 147 -9.44 12.67 -13.21
C VAL A 147 -9.87 12.36 -14.64
N TYR A 148 -10.35 13.39 -15.32
CA TYR A 148 -10.79 13.27 -16.70
C TYR A 148 -9.78 13.96 -17.63
N GLU A 149 -9.47 13.31 -18.75
CA GLU A 149 -8.78 13.97 -19.85
C GLU A 149 -9.76 14.92 -20.56
N THR A 150 -9.31 16.14 -20.81
CA THR A 150 -10.11 17.22 -21.41
C THR A 150 -9.26 17.93 -22.46
N GLU A 151 -9.91 18.50 -23.46
CA GLU A 151 -9.26 19.31 -24.48
C GLU A 151 -9.22 20.77 -24.06
N VAL A 152 -8.05 21.38 -24.23
CA VAL A 152 -7.88 22.82 -24.06
C VAL A 152 -8.38 23.49 -25.33
N THR A 153 -9.51 24.20 -25.24
CA THR A 153 -10.10 24.92 -26.39
C THR A 153 -9.36 26.22 -26.66
N LYS A 154 -8.84 26.85 -25.61
CA LYS A 154 -8.17 28.15 -25.70
C LYS A 154 -7.16 28.32 -24.57
N VAL A 155 -5.99 28.87 -24.90
CA VAL A 155 -4.96 29.19 -23.90
C VAL A 155 -4.91 30.69 -23.60
N PHE A 156 -5.31 31.53 -24.55
CA PHE A 156 -5.29 33.00 -24.45
C PHE A 156 -6.59 33.60 -25.01
N PRO A 157 -7.20 34.63 -24.37
CA PRO A 157 -6.74 35.39 -23.21
C PRO A 157 -6.91 34.71 -21.84
N ALA A 158 -7.70 33.64 -21.77
CA ALA A 158 -7.87 32.81 -20.59
C ALA A 158 -7.82 31.33 -20.97
N LEU A 159 -7.47 30.47 -20.02
CA LEU A 159 -7.46 29.02 -20.21
C LEU A 159 -8.91 28.53 -20.24
N GLU A 160 -9.33 27.98 -21.37
CA GLU A 160 -10.63 27.36 -21.55
C GLU A 160 -10.45 25.87 -21.81
N VAL A 161 -11.23 25.05 -21.10
CA VAL A 161 -11.23 23.59 -21.24
C VAL A 161 -12.62 23.09 -21.59
N LEU A 162 -12.70 22.02 -22.37
CA LEU A 162 -13.96 21.41 -22.78
C LEU A 162 -14.38 20.31 -21.78
N HIS A 163 -15.48 20.49 -21.07
CA HIS A 163 -15.96 19.46 -20.14
C HIS A 163 -16.20 18.14 -20.92
N PRO A 164 -15.58 17.02 -20.51
CA PRO A 164 -15.50 15.81 -21.33
C PRO A 164 -16.87 15.14 -21.56
N GLU A 165 -17.79 15.27 -20.61
CA GLU A 165 -19.12 14.67 -20.72
C GLU A 165 -20.19 15.61 -21.29
N THR A 166 -20.10 16.92 -21.01
CA THR A 166 -21.14 17.89 -21.37
C THR A 166 -20.78 18.70 -22.61
N PHE A 167 -19.53 18.60 -23.08
CA PHE A 167 -18.96 19.39 -24.18
C PHE A 167 -19.15 20.91 -24.00
N GLN A 168 -19.28 21.37 -22.76
CA GLN A 168 -19.35 22.78 -22.43
C GLN A 168 -17.94 23.33 -22.19
N SER A 169 -17.62 24.47 -22.80
CA SER A 169 -16.38 25.19 -22.52
C SER A 169 -16.47 25.90 -21.17
N VAL A 170 -15.50 25.62 -20.30
CA VAL A 170 -15.37 26.23 -18.96
C VAL A 170 -14.04 26.98 -18.91
N VAL A 171 -14.08 28.22 -18.41
CA VAL A 171 -12.88 29.01 -18.13
C VAL A 171 -12.29 28.56 -16.79
N VAL A 172 -10.99 28.26 -16.75
CA VAL A 172 -10.25 27.74 -15.58
C VAL A 172 -9.29 28.76 -15.02
#